data_AF-A0A844CIT7-F1
#
_entry.id   AF-A0A844CIT7-F1
#
_cell.length_a   1.000
_cell.length_b   1.000
_cell.length_c   1.000
_cell.angle_alpha   90.00
_cell.angle_beta   90.00
_cell.angle_gamma   90.00
#
_symmetry.space_group_name_H-M   'P 1'
#
loop_
_entity.id
_entity.type
_entity.pdbx_description
1 polymer ?
#
loop_
_entity_poly.entity_id
_entity_poly.type
_entity_poly.pdbx_seq_one_letter_code
_entity_poly.pdbx_strand_id
1 'polypeptide(L)'
;MEIIEKQIDSDEVQRRLHALAQVHSGASNAGIQVLNLIGGQAESLLDRLPPQVRGRLGEGTENALKIAMEAAHRSRDVVGESPGWMTRAVTTAMGAAGGFGGLPSAMAELPVTTTVLLRAIQDVAVEHGFSAQEQGVRHDCLQVFAAAGPLDHDDGADLAFLSTRVAVTGASVHAVIARVAPRLATVLGQKLAAQTIPILGAAAGAATNYAYTSYYQKMAQVHFGLRRLAIDADRDHAELVEEFRAMVTHSPVKRA
;
A
#
# COMPACT_ATOMS: atom_id res chain seq x y z
N MET A 1 18.26 -23.62 31.20
CA MET A 1 18.00 -24.29 29.92
C MET A 1 17.52 -23.21 28.98
N GLU A 2 18.47 -22.51 28.34
CA GLU A 2 18.16 -21.54 27.29
C GLU A 2 17.55 -22.31 26.13
N ILE A 3 16.29 -22.00 25.82
CA ILE A 3 15.64 -22.50 24.62
C ILE A 3 16.23 -21.65 23.50
N ILE A 4 17.31 -22.13 22.88
CA ILE A 4 17.80 -21.56 21.62
C ILE A 4 16.70 -21.86 20.61
N GLU A 5 15.89 -20.85 20.30
CA GLU A 5 14.87 -20.92 19.26
C GLU A 5 15.58 -21.32 17.96
N LYS A 6 15.25 -22.50 17.45
CA LYS A 6 15.98 -23.10 16.33
C LYS A 6 15.72 -22.25 15.08
N GLN A 7 16.76 -21.53 14.65
CA GLN A 7 16.77 -20.83 13.37
C GLN A 7 16.28 -21.76 12.26
N ILE A 8 15.40 -21.24 11.40
CA ILE A 8 14.87 -22.02 10.28
C ILE A 8 15.99 -22.39 9.30
N ASP A 9 15.90 -23.57 8.70
CA ASP A 9 16.91 -24.04 7.75
C ASP A 9 16.84 -23.29 6.41
N SER A 10 17.90 -23.39 5.61
CA SER A 10 17.99 -22.69 4.33
C SER A 10 16.89 -23.10 3.34
N ASP A 11 16.40 -24.34 3.39
CA ASP A 11 15.33 -24.84 2.53
C ASP A 11 13.98 -24.18 2.87
N GLU A 12 13.70 -24.00 4.17
CA GLU A 12 12.55 -23.23 4.67
C GLU A 12 12.63 -21.78 4.24
N VAL A 13 13.81 -21.16 4.33
CA VAL A 13 14.02 -19.77 3.89
C VAL A 13 13.70 -19.62 2.41
N GLN A 14 14.25 -20.49 1.56
CA GLN A 14 13.96 -20.47 0.11
C GLN A 14 12.49 -20.66 -0.19
N ARG A 15 11.83 -21.61 0.49
CA ARG A 15 10.40 -21.88 0.27
C ARG A 15 9.53 -20.70 0.66
N ARG A 16 9.83 -20.01 1.76
CA ARG A 16 9.14 -18.78 2.17
C ARG A 16 9.41 -17.63 1.21
N LEU A 17 10.65 -17.44 0.74
CA LEU A 17 10.98 -16.46 -0.31
C LEU A 17 10.17 -16.70 -1.59
N HIS A 18 10.07 -17.95 -2.04
CA HIS A 18 9.25 -18.32 -3.19
C HIS A 18 7.76 -18.05 -2.97
N ALA A 19 7.23 -18.33 -1.79
CA ALA A 19 5.84 -18.01 -1.45
C ALA A 19 5.58 -16.49 -1.50
N LEU A 20 6.51 -15.68 -0.98
CA LEU A 20 6.42 -14.23 -1.07
C LEU A 20 6.51 -13.74 -2.52
N ALA A 21 7.34 -14.36 -3.36
CA ALA A 21 7.42 -14.04 -4.78
C ALA A 21 6.11 -14.34 -5.53
N GLN A 22 5.42 -15.42 -5.16
CA GLN A 22 4.07 -15.71 -5.69
C GLN A 22 3.05 -14.66 -5.25
N VAL A 23 3.05 -14.25 -3.98
CA VAL A 23 2.19 -13.16 -3.49
C VAL A 23 2.43 -11.86 -4.27
N HIS A 24 3.70 -11.51 -4.52
CA HIS A 24 4.09 -10.35 -5.31
C HIS A 24 3.56 -10.41 -6.74
N SER A 25 3.69 -11.54 -7.44
CA SER A 25 3.09 -11.69 -8.78
C SER A 25 1.57 -11.50 -8.78
N GLY A 26 0.91 -11.92 -7.70
CA GLY A 26 -0.51 -11.68 -7.49
C GLY A 26 -0.84 -10.20 -7.28
N ALA A 27 0.09 -9.39 -6.76
CA ALA A 27 -0.05 -7.95 -6.61
C ALA A 27 0.04 -7.26 -7.97
N SER A 28 1.03 -7.61 -8.81
CA SER A 28 1.17 -7.10 -10.18
C SER A 28 -0.10 -7.33 -11.01
N ASN A 29 -0.72 -8.52 -10.88
CA ASN A 29 -1.99 -8.82 -11.56
C ASN A 29 -3.15 -7.93 -11.10
N ALA A 30 -3.22 -7.58 -9.82
CA ALA A 30 -4.24 -6.66 -9.30
C ALA A 30 -4.00 -5.23 -9.83
N GLY A 31 -2.74 -4.81 -9.96
CA GLY A 31 -2.37 -3.54 -10.59
C GLY A 31 -2.83 -3.44 -12.04
N ILE A 32 -2.58 -4.49 -12.84
CA ILE A 32 -3.05 -4.56 -14.23
C ILE A 32 -4.58 -4.47 -14.33
N GLN A 33 -5.33 -5.10 -13.42
CA GLN A 33 -6.79 -4.98 -13.40
C GLN A 33 -7.27 -3.56 -13.13
N VAL A 34 -6.62 -2.85 -12.20
CA VAL A 34 -6.89 -1.43 -11.94
C VAL A 34 -6.62 -0.60 -13.19
N LEU A 35 -5.50 -0.85 -13.88
CA LEU A 35 -5.14 -0.12 -15.08
C LEU A 35 -6.11 -0.36 -16.24
N ASN A 36 -6.51 -1.61 -16.46
CA ASN A 36 -7.48 -1.98 -17.48
C ASN A 36 -8.86 -1.34 -17.22
N LEU A 37 -9.25 -1.20 -15.95
CA LEU A 37 -10.48 -0.50 -15.55
C LEU A 37 -10.41 1.01 -15.84
N ILE A 38 -9.24 1.64 -15.70
CA ILE A 38 -9.06 3.09 -15.83
C ILE A 38 -8.71 3.50 -17.28
N GLY A 39 -8.28 2.54 -18.11
CA GLY A 39 -7.77 2.79 -19.45
C GLY A 39 -6.35 3.37 -19.39
N GLY A 40 -5.42 2.84 -20.18
CA GLY A 40 -3.97 3.07 -20.09
C GLY A 40 -3.46 4.50 -20.37
N GLN A 41 -4.04 5.53 -19.75
CA GLN A 41 -3.70 6.94 -19.90
C GLN A 41 -3.24 7.55 -18.57
N ALA A 42 -2.40 6.88 -17.78
CA ALA A 42 -1.94 7.43 -16.49
C ALA A 42 -1.22 8.79 -16.61
N GLU A 43 -0.42 8.99 -17.67
CA GLU A 43 0.37 10.21 -17.87
C GLU A 43 -0.45 11.44 -18.29
N SER A 44 -1.58 11.28 -19.00
CA SER A 44 -2.43 12.41 -19.42
C SER A 44 -3.39 12.90 -18.33
N LEU A 45 -3.52 12.16 -17.22
CA LEU A 45 -4.56 12.41 -16.23
C LEU A 45 -4.22 13.60 -15.31
N LEU A 46 -2.96 13.74 -14.89
CA LEU A 46 -2.54 14.85 -14.02
C LEU A 46 -2.75 16.21 -14.68
N ASP A 47 -2.59 16.29 -16.00
CA ASP A 47 -2.78 17.52 -16.76
C ASP A 47 -4.24 17.98 -16.84
N ARG A 48 -5.19 17.09 -16.55
CA ARG A 48 -6.62 17.42 -16.49
C ARG A 48 -7.05 18.01 -15.15
N LEU A 49 -6.20 17.99 -14.12
CA LEU A 49 -6.52 18.61 -12.84
C LEU A 49 -6.48 20.13 -12.92
N PRO A 50 -7.43 20.85 -12.29
CA PRO A 50 -7.39 22.29 -12.18
C PRO A 50 -6.07 22.76 -11.53
N PRO A 51 -5.47 23.88 -12.01
CA PRO A 51 -4.17 24.34 -11.52
C PRO A 51 -4.14 24.62 -10.02
N GLN A 52 -5.28 24.99 -9.42
CA GLN A 52 -5.44 25.22 -7.98
C GLN A 52 -5.33 23.93 -7.17
N VAL A 53 -5.78 22.80 -7.73
CA VAL A 53 -5.66 21.47 -7.10
C VAL A 53 -4.23 20.98 -7.25
N ARG A 54 -3.65 21.13 -8.43
CA ARG A 54 -2.27 20.73 -8.73
C ARG A 54 -1.25 21.42 -7.79
N GLY A 55 -1.41 22.72 -7.55
CA GLY A 55 -0.54 23.49 -6.65
C GLY A 55 -0.70 23.18 -5.15
N ARG A 56 -1.77 22.47 -4.74
CA ARG A 56 -2.05 22.15 -3.32
C ARG A 56 -1.90 20.66 -2.99
N LEU A 57 -1.64 19.82 -3.98
CA LEU A 57 -1.52 18.37 -3.81
C LEU A 57 -0.41 18.00 -2.80
N GLY A 58 0.73 18.67 -2.81
CA GLY A 58 1.85 18.38 -1.91
C GLY A 58 1.48 18.57 -0.42
N GLU A 59 1.17 19.80 -0.02
CA GLU A 59 0.82 20.14 1.37
C GLU A 59 -0.46 19.42 1.85
N GLY A 60 -1.45 19.28 0.96
CA GLY A 60 -2.69 18.55 1.27
C GLY A 60 -2.45 17.07 1.54
N THR A 61 -1.56 16.44 0.78
CA THR A 61 -1.21 15.01 0.94
C THR A 61 -0.49 14.75 2.26
N GLU A 62 0.45 15.62 2.64
CA GLU A 62 1.19 15.47 3.90
C GLU A 62 0.25 15.50 5.12
N ASN A 63 -0.66 16.48 5.15
CA ASN A 63 -1.64 16.61 6.23
C ASN A 63 -2.68 15.47 6.22
N ALA A 64 -3.16 15.07 5.04
CA ALA A 64 -4.08 13.95 4.92
C ALA A 64 -3.45 12.64 5.43
N LEU A 65 -2.16 12.41 5.14
CA LEU A 65 -1.44 11.21 5.58
C LEU A 65 -1.28 11.18 7.10
N LYS A 66 -0.97 12.31 7.75
CA LYS A 66 -0.92 12.42 9.22
C LYS A 66 -2.27 12.07 9.84
N ILE A 67 -3.34 12.69 9.35
CA ILE A 67 -4.71 12.47 9.88
C ILE A 67 -5.14 11.01 9.67
N ALA A 68 -4.93 10.47 8.46
CA ALA A 68 -5.33 9.10 8.14
C ALA A 68 -4.54 8.06 8.94
N MET A 69 -3.25 8.30 9.19
CA MET A 69 -2.44 7.41 10.03
C MET A 69 -2.92 7.39 11.47
N GLU A 70 -3.16 8.56 12.06
CA GLU A 70 -3.70 8.65 13.42
C GLU A 70 -5.09 8.04 13.52
N ALA A 71 -5.95 8.28 12.52
CA ALA A 71 -7.28 7.70 12.45
C ALA A 71 -7.22 6.17 12.32
N ALA A 72 -6.37 5.63 11.45
CA ALA A 72 -6.16 4.19 11.30
C ALA A 72 -5.72 3.58 12.62
N HIS A 73 -4.75 4.21 13.30
CA HIS A 73 -4.24 3.74 14.58
C HIS A 73 -5.32 3.76 15.68
N ARG A 74 -5.98 4.90 15.90
CA ARG A 74 -7.05 5.06 16.90
C ARG A 74 -8.25 4.16 16.61
N SER A 75 -8.55 3.93 15.34
CA SER A 75 -9.66 3.06 14.95
C SER A 75 -9.44 1.62 15.41
N ARG A 76 -8.21 1.14 15.61
CA ARG A 76 -7.92 -0.21 16.14
C ARG A 76 -8.28 -0.34 17.61
N ASP A 77 -8.09 0.72 18.40
CA ASP A 77 -8.35 0.70 19.86
C ASP A 77 -9.85 0.86 20.18
N VAL A 78 -10.58 1.59 19.33
CA VAL A 78 -12.01 1.90 19.55
C VAL A 78 -12.93 0.92 18.82
N VAL A 79 -12.48 0.38 17.69
CA VAL A 79 -13.23 -0.56 16.86
C VAL A 79 -12.42 -1.84 16.77
N GLY A 80 -12.67 -2.77 17.70
CA GLY A 80 -12.13 -4.15 17.65
C GLY A 80 -12.43 -4.83 16.31
N GLU A 81 -11.74 -5.95 16.02
CA GLU A 81 -11.80 -6.75 14.78
C GLU A 81 -13.12 -6.57 14.03
N SER A 82 -13.17 -5.59 13.11
CA SER A 82 -14.40 -5.35 12.38
C SER A 82 -14.45 -6.37 11.26
N PRO A 83 -15.45 -7.26 11.26
CA PRO A 83 -15.53 -8.29 10.24
C PRO A 83 -15.55 -7.61 8.86
N GLY A 84 -14.75 -8.13 7.92
CA GLY A 84 -14.41 -7.47 6.65
C GLY A 84 -15.59 -7.04 5.77
N TRP A 85 -16.83 -7.44 6.10
CA TRP A 85 -18.04 -6.92 5.48
C TRP A 85 -18.37 -5.47 5.87
N MET A 86 -17.98 -4.99 7.05
CA MET A 86 -18.28 -3.62 7.51
C MET A 86 -17.33 -2.59 6.87
N THR A 87 -16.03 -2.91 6.77
CA THR A 87 -15.08 -2.15 5.94
C THR A 87 -15.56 -2.11 4.51
N ARG A 88 -16.02 -3.25 3.97
CA ARG A 88 -16.54 -3.37 2.60
C ARG A 88 -17.86 -2.59 2.41
N ALA A 89 -18.74 -2.54 3.41
CA ALA A 89 -19.99 -1.77 3.37
C ALA A 89 -19.76 -0.27 3.46
N VAL A 90 -18.84 0.20 4.31
CA VAL A 90 -18.45 1.62 4.39
C VAL A 90 -17.77 2.08 3.10
N THR A 91 -16.87 1.28 2.52
CA THR A 91 -16.25 1.59 1.21
C THR A 91 -17.24 1.56 0.05
N THR A 92 -18.26 0.70 0.11
CA THR A 92 -19.31 0.61 -0.93
C THR A 92 -20.30 1.77 -0.83
N ALA A 93 -20.68 2.16 0.41
CA ALA A 93 -21.57 3.29 0.66
C ALA A 93 -20.90 4.64 0.32
N MET A 94 -19.59 4.79 0.56
CA MET A 94 -18.84 5.99 0.16
C MET A 94 -18.67 6.11 -1.35
N GLY A 95 -18.50 5.00 -2.07
CA GLY A 95 -18.44 5.01 -3.53
C GLY A 95 -19.73 5.47 -4.20
N ALA A 96 -20.89 5.35 -3.53
CA ALA A 96 -22.18 5.81 -4.04
C ALA A 96 -22.45 7.30 -3.74
N ALA A 97 -21.97 7.83 -2.60
CA ALA A 97 -22.15 9.24 -2.24
C ALA A 97 -21.17 10.19 -2.95
N GLY A 98 -19.97 9.70 -3.32
CA GLY A 98 -18.95 10.49 -4.03
C GLY A 98 -19.37 10.92 -5.44
N GLY A 99 -20.28 10.19 -6.09
CA GLY A 99 -20.71 10.46 -7.47
C GLY A 99 -21.71 11.62 -7.64
N PHE A 100 -22.35 12.11 -6.57
CA PHE A 100 -23.41 13.13 -6.66
C PHE A 100 -23.06 14.51 -6.06
N GLY A 101 -21.95 14.65 -5.30
CA GLY A 101 -21.63 15.87 -4.53
C GLY A 101 -20.55 16.81 -5.11
N GLY A 102 -19.84 16.40 -6.18
CA GLY A 102 -18.76 17.18 -6.78
C GLY A 102 -17.43 17.17 -5.99
N LEU A 103 -16.53 18.12 -6.30
CA LEU A 103 -15.18 18.25 -5.71
C LEU A 103 -15.12 18.19 -4.16
N PRO A 104 -16.07 18.76 -3.39
CA PRO A 104 -16.02 18.70 -1.93
C PRO A 104 -16.18 17.28 -1.36
N SER A 105 -17.00 16.41 -1.96
CA SER A 105 -17.17 15.02 -1.52
C SER A 105 -15.98 14.13 -1.91
N ALA A 106 -15.37 14.38 -3.07
CA ALA A 106 -14.14 13.69 -3.49
C ALA A 106 -12.95 13.99 -2.56
N MET A 107 -12.86 15.20 -2.01
CA MET A 107 -11.82 15.55 -1.03
C MET A 107 -11.99 14.87 0.34
N ALA A 108 -13.20 14.44 0.70
CA ALA A 108 -13.46 13.62 1.89
C ALA A 108 -13.20 12.11 1.64
N GLU A 109 -13.29 11.65 0.39
CA GLU A 109 -13.07 10.25 0.00
C GLU A 109 -11.60 9.82 0.14
N LEU A 110 -10.67 10.75 -0.09
CA LEU A 110 -9.23 10.49 0.00
C LEU A 110 -8.75 10.17 1.42
N PRO A 111 -9.05 10.97 2.46
CA PRO A 111 -8.70 10.62 3.83
C PRO A 111 -9.27 9.28 4.28
N VAL A 112 -10.51 8.96 3.89
CA VAL A 112 -11.12 7.69 4.30
C VAL A 112 -10.50 6.50 3.56
N THR A 113 -10.32 6.57 2.24
CA THR A 113 -9.66 5.47 1.50
C THR A 113 -8.23 5.27 1.99
N THR A 114 -7.50 6.35 2.24
CA THR A 114 -6.15 6.31 2.82
C THR A 114 -6.18 5.62 4.18
N THR A 115 -7.14 5.96 5.05
CA THR A 115 -7.32 5.32 6.36
C THR A 115 -7.61 3.82 6.24
N VAL A 116 -8.51 3.43 5.32
CA VAL A 116 -8.87 2.02 5.10
C VAL A 116 -7.67 1.22 4.59
N LEU A 117 -6.90 1.76 3.64
CA LEU A 117 -5.71 1.09 3.10
C LEU A 117 -4.61 0.97 4.16
N LEU A 118 -4.34 2.05 4.92
CA LEU A 118 -3.39 2.01 6.03
C LEU A 118 -3.81 1.01 7.10
N ARG A 119 -5.11 0.90 7.41
CA ARG A 119 -5.63 -0.12 8.33
C ARG A 119 -5.42 -1.53 7.78
N ALA A 120 -5.71 -1.77 6.50
CA ALA A 120 -5.47 -3.07 5.88
C ALA A 120 -3.98 -3.48 5.92
N ILE A 121 -3.06 -2.53 5.74
CA ILE A 121 -1.61 -2.76 5.87
C ILE A 121 -1.24 -3.08 7.33
N GLN A 122 -1.80 -2.34 8.30
CA GLN A 122 -1.58 -2.60 9.73
C GLN A 122 -2.11 -3.97 10.16
N ASP A 123 -3.25 -4.40 9.63
CA ASP A 123 -3.83 -5.72 9.92
C ASP A 123 -2.87 -6.83 9.46
N VAL A 124 -2.27 -6.71 8.26
CA VAL A 124 -1.25 -7.66 7.78
C VAL A 124 0.02 -7.65 8.63
N ALA A 125 0.44 -6.49 9.16
CA ALA A 125 1.57 -6.44 10.10
C ALA A 125 1.29 -7.28 11.36
N VAL A 126 0.07 -7.19 11.89
CA VAL A 126 -0.37 -7.97 13.05
C VAL A 126 -0.46 -9.46 12.74
N GLU A 127 -0.93 -9.84 11.55
CA GLU A 127 -0.93 -11.25 11.09
C GLU A 127 0.49 -11.85 11.08
N HIS A 128 1.50 -11.03 10.77
CA HIS A 128 2.92 -11.42 10.84
C HIS A 128 3.51 -11.28 12.25
N GLY A 129 2.70 -11.01 13.28
CA GLY A 129 3.11 -10.92 14.68
C GLY A 129 3.81 -9.62 15.07
N PHE A 130 3.66 -8.55 14.27
CA PHE A 130 4.19 -7.22 14.61
C PHE A 130 3.13 -6.36 15.31
N SER A 131 3.55 -5.55 16.27
CA SER A 131 2.66 -4.59 16.93
C SER A 131 2.55 -3.30 16.11
N ALA A 132 1.36 -2.99 15.58
CA ALA A 132 1.09 -1.72 14.91
C ALA A 132 1.23 -0.47 15.82
N GLN A 133 1.46 -0.64 17.12
CA GLN A 133 1.79 0.46 18.04
C GLN A 133 3.28 0.83 18.02
N GLU A 134 4.15 -0.08 17.59
CA GLU A 134 5.58 0.19 17.50
C GLU A 134 5.90 1.22 16.43
N GLN A 135 6.78 2.16 16.76
CA GLN A 135 7.18 3.22 15.84
C GLN A 135 7.79 2.66 14.54
N GLY A 136 8.58 1.59 14.63
CA GLY A 136 9.14 0.90 13.47
C GLY A 136 8.04 0.33 12.55
N VAL A 137 7.02 -0.31 13.12
CA VAL A 137 5.92 -0.89 12.34
C VAL A 137 5.06 0.18 11.67
N ARG A 138 4.80 1.31 12.36
CA ARG A 138 4.09 2.45 11.76
C ARG A 138 4.86 3.04 10.56
N HIS A 139 6.18 3.08 10.68
CA HIS A 139 7.05 3.48 9.60
C HIS A 139 6.98 2.50 8.43
N ASP A 140 7.05 1.19 8.69
CA ASP A 140 6.94 0.15 7.68
C ASP A 140 5.60 0.24 6.94
N CYS A 141 4.51 0.51 7.68
CA CYS A 141 3.18 0.71 7.07
C CYS A 141 3.16 1.93 6.13
N LEU A 142 3.85 3.02 6.47
CA LEU A 142 4.00 4.17 5.57
C LEU A 142 4.86 3.83 4.36
N GLN A 143 5.91 3.04 4.50
CA GLN A 143 6.73 2.62 3.37
C GLN A 143 5.94 1.72 2.41
N VAL A 144 5.16 0.78 2.94
CA VAL A 144 4.27 -0.06 2.11
C VAL A 144 3.20 0.79 1.44
N PHE A 145 2.65 1.79 2.13
CA PHE A 145 1.69 2.71 1.54
C PHE A 145 2.34 3.65 0.49
N ALA A 146 3.63 3.95 0.66
CA ALA A 146 4.43 4.74 -0.26
C ALA A 146 4.85 3.97 -1.52
N ALA A 147 4.78 2.64 -1.50
CA ALA A 147 4.92 1.81 -2.69
C ALA A 147 3.98 2.39 -3.74
N ALA A 148 4.51 2.61 -4.95
CA ALA A 148 3.76 3.32 -5.94
C ALA A 148 2.49 2.51 -6.23
N GLY A 149 1.32 3.12 -6.00
CA GLY A 149 0.07 2.39 -6.05
C GLY A 149 -0.15 1.70 -7.41
N PRO A 150 -1.19 0.86 -7.54
CA PRO A 150 -1.44 0.01 -8.72
C PRO A 150 -1.61 0.72 -10.08
N LEU A 151 -1.49 2.05 -10.10
CA LEU A 151 -1.51 2.91 -11.29
C LEU A 151 -0.12 3.35 -11.77
N ASP A 152 0.92 3.18 -10.97
CA ASP A 152 2.28 3.45 -11.43
C ASP A 152 2.77 2.25 -12.25
N HIS A 153 3.40 2.52 -13.39
CA HIS A 153 3.72 1.50 -14.40
C HIS A 153 5.16 0.95 -14.25
N ASP A 154 5.85 1.35 -13.19
CA ASP A 154 7.25 1.02 -12.95
C ASP A 154 7.39 0.01 -11.80
N ASP A 155 7.41 -1.28 -12.14
CA ASP A 155 7.69 -2.39 -11.21
C ASP A 155 9.05 -2.22 -10.49
N GLY A 156 10.01 -1.48 -11.07
CA GLY A 156 11.30 -1.19 -10.46
C GLY A 156 11.17 -0.24 -9.26
N ALA A 157 10.18 0.63 -9.30
CA ALA A 157 9.83 1.56 -8.25
C ALA A 157 9.17 0.85 -7.05
N ASP A 158 8.44 -0.24 -7.30
CA ASP A 158 7.93 -1.14 -6.26
C ASP A 158 9.08 -1.89 -5.57
N LEU A 159 10.02 -2.46 -6.33
CA LEU A 159 11.14 -3.14 -5.67
C LEU A 159 12.09 -2.16 -4.97
N ALA A 160 12.14 -0.89 -5.38
CA ALA A 160 12.91 0.14 -4.70
C ALA A 160 12.40 0.44 -3.29
N PHE A 161 11.09 0.36 -3.01
CA PHE A 161 10.57 0.60 -1.64
C PHE A 161 11.01 -0.50 -0.68
N LEU A 162 11.06 -1.77 -1.12
CA LEU A 162 11.53 -2.89 -0.30
C LEU A 162 13.00 -2.71 0.11
N SER A 163 13.82 -2.15 -0.80
CA SER A 163 15.24 -1.89 -0.55
C SER A 163 15.53 -0.53 0.09
N THR A 164 14.52 0.33 0.23
CA THR A 164 14.75 1.68 0.76
C THR A 164 15.18 1.52 2.20
N ARG A 165 16.49 1.64 2.45
CA ARG A 165 17.06 1.85 3.78
C ARG A 165 16.45 3.12 4.32
N VAL A 166 15.34 2.98 5.02
CA VAL A 166 15.16 3.85 6.18
C VAL A 166 15.88 3.08 7.26
N ALA A 167 17.15 3.47 7.47
CA ALA A 167 17.84 3.15 8.69
C ALA A 167 17.00 3.77 9.83
N VAL A 168 16.03 3.01 10.35
CA VAL A 168 15.20 3.44 11.49
C VAL A 168 15.98 3.10 12.76
N THR A 169 17.03 3.87 12.96
CA THR A 169 17.49 4.22 14.30
C THR A 169 17.31 5.73 14.41
N GLY A 170 16.06 6.18 14.63
CA GLY A 170 15.76 7.56 15.01
C GLY A 170 14.94 8.42 14.03
N ALA A 171 14.54 7.92 12.85
CA ALA A 171 13.63 8.67 11.97
C ALA A 171 12.22 8.75 12.59
N SER A 172 11.71 9.97 12.77
CA SER A 172 10.32 10.16 13.21
C SER A 172 9.34 9.83 12.09
N VAL A 173 8.13 9.40 12.44
CA VAL A 173 7.02 9.21 11.47
C VAL A 173 6.83 10.46 10.59
N HIS A 174 7.05 11.65 11.13
CA HIS A 174 6.99 12.92 10.40
C HIS A 174 8.03 13.01 9.27
N ALA A 175 9.28 12.60 9.51
CA ALA A 175 10.32 12.62 8.48
C ALA A 175 9.99 11.67 7.31
N VAL A 176 9.34 10.55 7.63
CA VAL A 176 8.93 9.54 6.65
C VAL A 176 7.77 10.08 5.80
N ILE A 177 6.77 10.67 6.46
CA ILE A 177 5.65 11.35 5.80
C ILE A 177 6.19 12.43 4.85
N ALA A 178 7.13 13.28 5.29
CA ALA A 178 7.70 14.33 4.45
C ALA A 178 8.45 13.78 3.22
N ARG A 179 9.12 12.62 3.36
CA ARG A 179 9.83 11.96 2.24
C ARG A 179 8.87 11.30 1.25
N VAL A 180 7.76 10.75 1.73
CA VAL A 180 6.80 9.98 0.95
C VAL A 180 5.72 10.87 0.30
N ALA A 181 5.33 11.96 0.96
CA ALA A 181 4.22 12.82 0.55
C ALA A 181 4.33 13.34 -0.89
N PRO A 182 5.49 13.80 -1.40
CA PRO A 182 5.60 14.26 -2.79
C PRO A 182 5.25 13.17 -3.81
N ARG A 183 5.63 11.92 -3.52
CA ARG A 183 5.36 10.79 -4.39
C ARG A 183 3.90 10.34 -4.32
N LEU A 184 3.33 10.30 -3.12
CA LEU A 184 1.91 10.04 -2.93
C LEU A 184 1.03 11.11 -3.57
N ALA A 185 1.44 12.38 -3.55
CA ALA A 185 0.71 13.48 -4.17
C ALA A 185 0.52 13.23 -5.68
N THR A 186 1.51 12.65 -6.35
CA THR A 186 1.42 12.23 -7.76
C THR A 186 0.38 11.13 -7.95
N VAL A 187 0.45 10.04 -7.18
CA VAL A 187 -0.47 8.90 -7.29
C VAL A 187 -1.91 9.30 -6.92
N LEU A 188 -2.09 10.07 -5.85
CA LEU A 188 -3.40 10.59 -5.45
C LEU A 188 -3.94 11.58 -6.48
N GLY A 189 -3.08 12.40 -7.09
CA GLY A 189 -3.43 13.26 -8.21
C GLY A 189 -3.94 12.45 -9.41
N GLN A 190 -3.26 11.36 -9.77
CA GLN A 190 -3.70 10.45 -10.82
C GLN A 190 -5.05 9.81 -10.50
N LYS A 191 -5.27 9.38 -9.24
CA LYS A 191 -6.57 8.83 -8.79
C LYS A 191 -7.68 9.87 -8.89
N LEU A 192 -7.45 11.09 -8.40
CA LEU A 192 -8.41 12.18 -8.50
C LEU A 192 -8.76 12.50 -9.95
N ALA A 193 -7.75 12.53 -10.82
CA ALA A 193 -7.95 12.75 -12.24
C ALA A 193 -8.72 11.59 -12.91
N ALA A 194 -8.42 10.33 -12.56
CA ALA A 194 -9.16 9.17 -13.06
C ALA A 194 -10.62 9.20 -12.63
N GLN A 195 -10.92 9.66 -11.41
CA GLN A 195 -12.29 9.83 -10.91
C GLN A 195 -13.08 10.92 -11.67
N THR A 196 -12.43 11.78 -12.47
CA THR A 196 -13.13 12.71 -13.36
C THR A 196 -13.69 12.06 -14.62
N ILE A 197 -13.29 10.82 -14.92
CA ILE A 197 -13.80 10.05 -16.05
C ILE A 197 -15.17 9.46 -15.66
N PRO A 198 -16.29 9.88 -16.29
CA PRO A 198 -17.66 9.51 -15.86
C PRO A 198 -18.04 8.04 -16.12
N ILE A 199 -17.11 7.20 -16.58
CA ILE A 199 -17.40 5.92 -17.24
C ILE A 199 -17.58 4.76 -16.23
N LEU A 200 -17.20 4.95 -14.96
CA LEU A 200 -17.25 3.87 -13.98
C LEU A 200 -18.56 3.91 -13.18
N GLY A 201 -19.51 3.02 -13.54
CA GLY A 201 -20.67 2.73 -12.70
C GLY A 201 -20.28 2.14 -11.33
N ALA A 202 -21.22 2.09 -10.37
CA ALA A 202 -20.96 1.64 -8.99
C ALA A 202 -20.24 0.27 -8.88
N ALA A 203 -20.54 -0.67 -9.78
CA ALA A 203 -19.87 -1.98 -9.82
C ALA A 203 -18.39 -1.88 -10.23
N ALA A 204 -18.06 -1.01 -11.18
CA ALA A 204 -16.68 -0.78 -11.61
C ALA A 204 -15.87 -0.01 -10.55
N GLY A 205 -16.51 0.94 -9.84
CA GLY A 205 -15.91 1.61 -8.67
C GLY A 205 -15.62 0.64 -7.52
N ALA A 206 -16.54 -0.28 -7.22
CA ALA A 206 -16.33 -1.33 -6.22
C ALA A 206 -15.20 -2.30 -6.60
N ALA A 207 -15.12 -2.71 -7.87
CA ALA A 207 -14.03 -3.54 -8.37
C ALA A 207 -12.67 -2.84 -8.27
N THR A 208 -12.62 -1.54 -8.59
CA THR A 208 -11.39 -0.73 -8.47
C THR A 208 -10.93 -0.64 -7.02
N ASN A 209 -11.81 -0.31 -6.07
CA ASN A 209 -11.47 -0.25 -4.65
C ASN A 209 -11.01 -1.60 -4.10
N TYR A 210 -11.63 -2.70 -4.56
CA TYR A 210 -11.20 -4.05 -4.20
C TYR A 210 -9.80 -4.37 -4.73
N ALA A 211 -9.51 -4.06 -5.99
CA ALA A 211 -8.21 -4.32 -6.59
C ALA A 211 -7.09 -3.49 -5.93
N TYR A 212 -7.37 -2.23 -5.59
CA TYR A 212 -6.47 -1.39 -4.77
C TYR A 212 -6.18 -2.01 -3.41
N THR A 213 -7.23 -2.40 -2.67
CA THR A 213 -7.08 -2.99 -1.34
C THR A 213 -6.28 -4.29 -1.42
N SER A 214 -6.58 -5.14 -2.41
CA SER A 214 -5.87 -6.40 -2.64
C SER A 214 -4.39 -6.18 -2.98
N TYR A 215 -4.07 -5.18 -3.80
CA TYR A 215 -2.68 -4.81 -4.10
C TYR A 215 -1.93 -4.44 -2.81
N TYR A 216 -2.42 -3.48 -2.03
CA TYR A 216 -1.73 -3.03 -0.81
C TYR A 216 -1.62 -4.11 0.26
N GLN A 217 -2.62 -4.99 0.40
CA GLN A 217 -2.53 -6.14 1.30
C GLN A 217 -1.42 -7.11 0.86
N LYS A 218 -1.31 -7.42 -0.43
CA LYS A 218 -0.26 -8.31 -0.95
C LYS A 218 1.13 -7.69 -0.80
N MET A 219 1.26 -6.39 -1.05
CA MET A 219 2.53 -5.68 -0.83
C MET A 219 2.91 -5.64 0.66
N ALA A 220 1.94 -5.48 1.55
CA ALA A 220 2.17 -5.61 3.00
C ALA A 220 2.60 -7.04 3.38
N GLN A 221 1.99 -8.07 2.78
CA GLN A 221 2.36 -9.47 3.02
C GLN A 221 3.80 -9.74 2.58
N VAL A 222 4.23 -9.19 1.44
CA VAL A 222 5.62 -9.29 0.98
C VAL A 222 6.56 -8.60 1.97
N HIS A 223 6.28 -7.33 2.33
CA HIS A 223 7.15 -6.56 3.20
C HIS A 223 7.29 -7.15 4.61
N PHE A 224 6.17 -7.37 5.31
CA PHE A 224 6.18 -7.93 6.65
C PHE A 224 6.58 -9.41 6.66
N GLY A 225 6.31 -10.15 5.58
CA GLY A 225 6.81 -11.50 5.37
C GLY A 225 8.34 -11.55 5.26
N LEU A 226 8.95 -10.68 4.47
CA LEU A 226 10.43 -10.56 4.38
C LEU A 226 11.04 -10.12 5.71
N ARG A 227 10.38 -9.21 6.44
CA ARG A 227 10.84 -8.75 7.75
C ARG A 227 10.78 -9.88 8.79
N ARG A 228 9.67 -10.64 8.83
CA ARG A 228 9.53 -11.80 9.72
C ARG A 228 10.53 -12.90 9.34
N LEU A 229 10.73 -13.15 8.05
CA LEU A 229 11.68 -14.12 7.55
C LEU A 229 13.12 -13.80 7.97
N ALA A 230 13.50 -12.52 7.92
CA ALA A 230 14.81 -12.07 8.40
C ALA A 230 15.04 -12.37 9.88
N ILE A 231 14.00 -12.16 10.71
CA ILE A 231 14.04 -12.47 12.14
C ILE A 231 14.14 -13.98 12.37
N ASP A 232 13.26 -14.77 11.76
CA ASP A 232 13.19 -16.23 11.96
C ASP A 232 14.47 -16.94 11.48
N ALA A 233 15.10 -16.42 10.42
CA ALA A 233 16.33 -16.96 9.83
C ALA A 233 17.61 -16.38 10.42
N ASP A 234 17.52 -15.35 11.29
CA ASP A 234 18.65 -14.54 11.76
C ASP A 234 19.56 -14.06 10.62
N ARG A 235 18.93 -13.59 9.54
CA ARG A 235 19.61 -13.08 8.34
C ARG A 235 19.42 -11.57 8.25
N ASP A 236 20.39 -10.91 7.62
CA ASP A 236 20.22 -9.50 7.30
C ASP A 236 19.02 -9.30 6.36
N HIS A 237 18.13 -8.38 6.73
CA HIS A 237 16.91 -8.12 5.98
C HIS A 237 17.21 -7.60 4.56
N ALA A 238 18.27 -6.81 4.38
CA ALA A 238 18.61 -6.28 3.07
C ALA A 238 19.12 -7.38 2.13
N GLU A 239 19.86 -8.36 2.64
CA GLU A 239 20.27 -9.53 1.85
C GLU A 239 19.06 -10.33 1.35
N LEU A 240 18.07 -10.57 2.22
CA LEU A 240 16.83 -11.25 1.83
C LEU A 240 16.01 -10.47 0.81
N VAL A 241 15.98 -9.14 0.92
CA VAL A 241 15.31 -8.27 -0.05
C VAL A 241 16.00 -8.31 -1.41
N GLU A 242 17.33 -8.29 -1.47
CA GLU A 242 18.04 -8.40 -2.76
C GLU A 242 17.89 -9.79 -3.38
N GLU A 243 17.89 -10.85 -2.58
CA GLU A 243 17.61 -12.21 -3.03
C GLU A 243 16.17 -12.33 -3.59
N PHE A 244 15.20 -11.77 -2.88
CA PHE A 244 13.82 -11.65 -3.35
C PHE A 244 13.74 -10.86 -4.66
N ARG A 245 14.42 -9.71 -4.76
CA ARG A 245 14.45 -8.88 -5.97
C ARG A 245 15.01 -9.65 -7.16
N ALA A 246 16.12 -10.37 -6.99
CA ALA A 246 16.69 -11.21 -8.04
C ALA A 246 15.68 -12.28 -8.50
N MET A 247 14.94 -12.87 -7.57
CA MET A 247 13.91 -13.88 -7.87
C MET A 247 12.75 -13.32 -8.69
N VAL A 248 12.20 -12.16 -8.33
CA VAL A 248 11.02 -11.59 -9.02
C VAL A 248 11.38 -10.87 -10.31
N THR A 249 12.61 -10.38 -10.47
CA THR A 249 13.09 -9.76 -11.73
C THR A 249 13.50 -10.79 -12.78
N HIS A 250 13.88 -12.00 -12.39
CA HIS A 250 14.29 -13.08 -13.31
C HIS A 250 13.18 -14.08 -13.62
N SER A 251 12.01 -13.96 -13.00
CA SER A 251 10.83 -14.75 -13.36
C SER A 251 10.15 -14.10 -14.57
N PRO A 252 10.20 -14.70 -15.77
CA PRO A 252 9.46 -14.16 -16.90
C PRO A 252 7.98 -14.35 -16.59
N VAL A 253 7.31 -13.25 -16.23
CA VAL A 253 5.85 -13.20 -16.25
C VAL A 253 5.45 -13.63 -17.65
N LYS A 254 4.87 -14.84 -17.79
CA LYS A 254 4.22 -15.26 -19.02
C LYS A 254 3.09 -14.27 -19.25
N ARG A 255 3.36 -13.24 -20.06
CA ARG A 255 2.37 -12.35 -20.66
C ARG A 255 1.44 -13.23 -21.47
N ALA A 256 0.26 -13.49 -20.93
CA ALA A 256 -0.85 -14.13 -21.62
C ALA A 256 -1.89 -13.06 -21.95
#